data_AF-A0A939FGJ1-F1
#
_entry.id   AF-A0A939FGJ1-F1
#
_cell.length_a   1.000
_cell.length_b   1.000
_cell.length_c   1.000
_cell.angle_alpha   90.00
_cell.angle_beta   90.00
_cell.angle_gamma   90.00
#
_symmetry.space_group_name_H-M   'P 1'
#
loop_
_entity.id
_entity.type
_entity.pdbx_description
1 polymer ?
#
loop_
_entity_poly.entity_id
_entity_poly.type
_entity_poly.pdbx_seq_one_letter_code
_entity_poly.pdbx_strand_id
1 'polypeptide(L)' 'TWREVMYGVASRLTPDSYFTLARAVYAEMALAGITAVGEFHYLHHAPGGTPYDDPNAMGEALIAAAAEAGIRITLLDT' A
#
# COMPACT_ATOMS: atom_id res chain seq x y z
N THR A 1 -19.94 3.63 10.50
CA THR A 1 -18.82 3.77 11.47
C THR A 1 -17.54 4.17 10.74
N TRP A 2 -16.47 4.58 11.44
CA TRP A 2 -15.16 4.83 10.80
C TRP A 2 -14.66 3.62 10.00
N ARG A 3 -14.85 2.41 10.55
CA ARG A 3 -14.41 1.16 9.92
C ARG A 3 -15.13 0.87 8.60
N GLU A 4 -16.43 1.17 8.51
CA GLU A 4 -17.18 1.04 7.23
C GLU A 4 -16.61 1.95 6.14
N VAL A 5 -16.24 3.19 6.48
CA VAL A 5 -15.64 4.11 5.50
C VAL A 5 -14.28 3.60 5.05
N MET A 6 -13.44 3.13 5.99
CA MET A 6 -12.15 2.54 5.68
C MET A 6 -12.28 1.34 4.72
N TYR A 7 -13.19 0.40 5.01
CA TYR A 7 -13.43 -0.74 4.12
C TYR A 7 -13.99 -0.31 2.75
N GLY A 8 -14.80 0.74 2.70
CA GLY A 8 -15.31 1.31 1.45
C GLY A 8 -14.20 1.83 0.53
N VAL A 9 -13.11 2.34 1.09
CA VAL A 9 -11.92 2.75 0.33
C VAL A 9 -11.06 1.54 -0.02
N ALA A 10 -10.69 0.73 0.97
CA ALA A 10 -9.79 -0.42 0.80
C ALA A 10 -10.29 -1.42 -0.25
N SER A 11 -11.61 -1.66 -0.30
CA SER A 11 -12.24 -2.58 -1.27
C SER A 11 -12.15 -2.16 -2.73
N ARG A 12 -11.69 -0.94 -3.02
CA ARG A 12 -11.56 -0.39 -4.37
C ARG A 12 -10.11 -0.23 -4.82
N LEU A 13 -9.14 -0.47 -3.94
CA LEU A 13 -7.74 -0.39 -4.29
C LEU A 13 -7.35 -1.55 -5.21
N THR A 14 -6.51 -1.22 -6.16
CA THR A 14 -5.85 -2.08 -7.14
C THR A 14 -4.34 -1.84 -7.04
N PRO A 15 -3.46 -2.68 -7.61
CA PRO A 15 -2.02 -2.45 -7.56
C PRO A 15 -1.65 -1.03 -8.04
N ASP A 16 -2.19 -0.57 -9.17
CA ASP A 16 -1.92 0.75 -9.73
C ASP A 16 -2.37 1.92 -8.82
N SER A 17 -3.59 1.82 -8.29
CA SER A 17 -4.14 2.86 -7.42
C SER A 17 -3.47 2.84 -6.03
N TYR A 18 -3.07 1.67 -5.56
CA TYR A 18 -2.39 1.51 -4.30
C TYR A 18 -0.96 2.04 -4.39
N PHE A 19 -0.24 1.76 -5.48
CA PHE A 19 1.03 2.40 -5.78
C PHE A 19 0.92 3.93 -5.76
N THR A 20 -0.07 4.48 -6.47
CA THR A 20 -0.26 5.94 -6.57
C THR A 20 -0.52 6.56 -5.21
N LEU A 21 -1.39 5.93 -4.40
CA LEU A 21 -1.73 6.38 -3.06
C LEU A 21 -0.53 6.28 -2.12
N ALA A 22 0.13 5.11 -2.07
CA ALA A 22 1.25 4.85 -1.19
C ALA A 22 2.43 5.77 -1.51
N ARG A 23 2.73 6.03 -2.79
CA ARG A 23 3.79 6.95 -3.19
C ARG A 23 3.55 8.36 -2.65
N ALA A 24 2.31 8.84 -2.68
CA ALA A 24 1.96 10.14 -2.11
C ALA A 24 2.15 10.16 -0.58
N VAL A 25 1.65 9.13 0.11
CA VAL A 25 1.80 9.00 1.57
C VAL A 25 3.28 8.93 1.97
N TYR A 26 4.06 8.10 1.29
CA TYR A 26 5.49 7.94 1.56
C TYR A 26 6.29 9.21 1.24
N ALA A 27 5.91 9.96 0.20
CA ALA A 27 6.51 11.26 -0.06
C ALA A 27 6.21 12.27 1.06
N GLU A 28 4.98 12.30 1.58
CA GLU A 28 4.63 13.12 2.75
C GLU A 28 5.43 12.70 3.99
N MET A 29 5.61 11.39 4.22
CA MET A 29 6.45 10.87 5.29
C MET A 29 7.91 11.33 5.15
N ALA A 30 8.47 11.24 3.94
CA ALA A 30 9.83 11.70 3.65
C ALA A 30 9.97 13.21 3.89
N LEU A 31 9.01 14.02 3.42
CA LEU A 31 8.97 15.47 3.66
C LEU A 31 8.84 15.83 5.14
N ALA A 32 8.18 14.98 5.93
CA ALA A 32 8.09 15.11 7.38
C ALA A 32 9.34 14.61 8.14
N GLY A 33 10.37 14.12 7.44
CA GLY A 33 11.62 13.64 8.01
C GLY A 33 11.62 12.16 8.43
N ILE A 34 10.59 11.39 8.06
CA ILE A 34 10.55 9.95 8.28
C ILE A 34 11.36 9.26 7.17
N THR A 35 12.35 8.44 7.57
CA THR A 35 13.30 7.83 6.61
C THR A 35 13.13 6.32 6.45
N ALA A 36 12.22 5.70 7.21
CA ALA A 36 11.88 4.30 7.09
C ALA A 36 10.42 4.06 7.54
N VAL A 37 9.74 3.11 6.91
CA VAL A 37 8.37 2.68 7.26
C VAL A 37 8.32 1.17 7.45
N GLY A 38 7.63 0.73 8.50
CA GLY A 38 7.15 -0.63 8.65
C GLY A 38 5.73 -0.71 8.13
N GLU A 39 5.55 -1.18 6.90
CA GLU A 39 4.25 -1.21 6.24
C GLU A 39 3.49 -2.47 6.66
N PHE A 40 2.41 -2.30 7.44
CA PHE A 40 1.57 -3.40 7.89
C PHE A 40 0.55 -3.74 6.81
N HIS A 41 0.90 -4.70 5.96
CA HIS A 41 0.20 -5.01 4.73
C HIS A 41 -0.73 -6.21 4.89
N TYR A 42 -2.03 -5.95 4.83
CA TYR A 42 -3.09 -6.98 4.93
C TYR A 42 -4.04 -7.02 3.72
N LEU A 43 -3.74 -6.25 2.66
CA LEU A 43 -4.60 -6.12 1.49
C LEU A 43 -3.99 -6.83 0.27
N HIS A 44 -4.32 -8.11 0.12
CA HIS A 44 -3.65 -9.02 -0.84
C HIS A 44 -4.42 -9.27 -2.13
N HIS A 45 -5.73 -9.10 -2.10
CA HIS A 45 -6.61 -9.61 -3.15
C HIS A 45 -7.29 -8.49 -3.92
N ALA A 46 -7.77 -8.84 -5.11
CA ALA A 46 -8.56 -7.96 -5.94
C ALA A 46 -9.88 -7.56 -5.26
N PRO A 47 -10.52 -6.46 -5.69
CA PRO A 47 -11.88 -6.14 -5.30
C PRO A 47 -12.80 -7.37 -5.42
N GLY A 48 -13.51 -7.70 -4.34
CA GLY A 48 -14.32 -8.93 -4.26
C GLY A 48 -13.58 -10.15 -3.71
N GLY A 49 -12.29 -10.04 -3.35
CA GLY A 49 -11.52 -11.07 -2.65
C GLY A 49 -10.89 -12.12 -3.57
N THR A 50 -10.86 -11.89 -4.88
CA THR A 50 -10.21 -12.82 -5.82
C THR A 50 -8.70 -12.64 -5.77
N PRO A 51 -7.89 -13.70 -5.64
CA PRO A 51 -6.44 -13.59 -5.77
C PRO A 51 -6.03 -13.04 -7.13
N TYR A 52 -4.97 -12.23 -7.18
CA TYR A 52 -4.34 -11.83 -8.43
C TYR A 52 -3.54 -13.00 -9.03
N ASP A 53 -3.24 -12.93 -10.34
CA ASP A 53 -2.37 -13.90 -11.02
C ASP A 53 -0.97 -13.95 -10.37
N ASP A 54 -0.46 -12.79 -9.96
CA ASP A 54 0.64 -12.66 -9.03
C ASP A 54 0.09 -12.37 -7.61
N PRO A 55 0.20 -13.33 -6.67
CA PRO A 55 -0.28 -13.15 -5.30
C PRO A 55 0.33 -11.94 -4.57
N ASN A 56 1.52 -11.48 -4.99
CA ASN A 56 2.25 -10.41 -4.32
C ASN A 56 2.02 -9.02 -4.97
N ALA A 57 1.18 -8.92 -6.00
CA ALA A 57 1.02 -7.69 -6.79
C ALA A 57 0.74 -6.42 -5.94
N MET A 58 -0.01 -6.55 -4.84
CA MET A 58 -0.29 -5.43 -3.93
C MET A 58 0.92 -5.05 -3.08
N GLY A 59 1.69 -6.03 -2.61
CA GLY A 59 2.93 -5.80 -1.87
C GLY A 59 4.02 -5.20 -2.75
N GLU A 60 4.14 -5.67 -4.00
CA GLU A 60 5.08 -5.13 -4.98
C GLU A 60 4.80 -3.66 -5.31
N ALA A 61 3.51 -3.29 -5.43
CA ALA A 61 3.10 -1.90 -5.60
C ALA A 61 3.58 -1.00 -4.45
N LEU A 62 3.53 -1.47 -3.20
CA LEU A 62 4.02 -0.73 -2.04
C LEU A 62 5.54 -0.59 -2.03
N ILE A 63 6.26 -1.66 -2.38
CA ILE A 63 7.73 -1.64 -2.46
C ILE A 63 8.18 -0.64 -3.55
N ALA A 64 7.54 -0.69 -4.72
CA ALA A 64 7.82 0.25 -5.82
C ALA A 64 7.52 1.69 -5.42
N ALA A 65 6.39 1.95 -4.75
CA ALA A 65 6.02 3.27 -4.26
C ALA A 65 7.02 3.83 -3.24
N ALA A 66 7.51 2.99 -2.32
CA ALA A 66 8.52 3.38 -1.34
C ALA A 66 9.85 3.74 -2.01
N ALA A 67 10.25 2.96 -3.02
CA ALA A 67 11.44 3.23 -3.81
C ALA A 67 11.35 4.58 -4.55
N GLU A 68 10.21 4.90 -5.16
CA GLU A 68 10.01 6.19 -5.84
C GLU A 68 9.94 7.38 -4.88
N ALA A 69 9.32 7.20 -3.70
CA ALA A 69 9.27 8.24 -2.67
C ALA A 69 10.61 8.44 -1.95
N GLY A 70 11.57 7.53 -2.11
CA GLY A 70 12.88 7.59 -1.46
C GLY A 70 12.84 7.21 0.03
N ILE A 71 11.89 6.38 0.46
CA ILE A 71 11.79 5.88 1.84
C ILE A 71 12.18 4.40 1.90
N ARG A 72 12.88 3.98 2.96
CA ARG A 72 13.16 2.56 3.20
C ARG A 72 11.90 1.87 3.71
N ILE A 73 11.62 0.66 3.22
CA ILE A 73 10.43 -0.10 3.61
C ILE A 73 10.81 -1.45 4.21
N THR A 74 10.15 -1.80 5.31
CA THR A 74 9.99 -3.16 5.79
C THR A 74 8.54 -3.55 5.58
N LEU A 75 8.26 -4.44 4.63
CA LEU A 75 6.92 -4.93 4.39
C LEU A 75 6.61 -6.05 5.40
N LEU A 76 5.58 -5.85 6.22
CA LEU A 76 5.06 -6.85 7.15
C LEU A 76 3.84 -7.47 6.49
N ASP A 77 4.05 -8.63 5.88
CA ASP A 77 3.03 -9.39 5.16
C ASP A 77 2.20 -10.23 6.15
N THR A 78 0.89 -9.96 6.25
CA THR A 78 0.00 -10.51 7.29
C THR A 78 -1.28 -11.12 6.79
#